data_AF-A0A4P8WK10-F1
#
_entry.id   AF-A0A4P8WK10-F1
#
_cell.length_a   1.000
_cell.length_b   1.000
_cell.length_c   1.000
_cell.angle_alpha   90.00
_cell.angle_beta   90.00
_cell.angle_gamma   90.00
#
_symmetry.space_group_name_H-M   'P 1'
#
loop_
_entity.id
_entity.type
_entity.pdbx_description
1 polymer ?
#
loop_
_entity_poly.entity_id
_entity_poly.type
_entity_poly.pdbx_seq_one_letter_code
_entity_poly.pdbx_strand_id
1 'polypeptide(L)'
;MSTATIQEYRDRLDPVNYLPNREDAVDAGVSPAAWRFARAVLDVIDAGQYRRAAIAASAVYVADVAATGEDRVSQTSLAELFGCSDNGVRRHMQLVAQTATSKLDVSGFDVDESVIRHVARTGRVTGLSL
;
A
#
# COMPACT_ATOMS: atom_id res chain seq x y z
N MET A 1 -14.80 0.55 -30.22
CA MET A 1 -13.83 0.90 -29.14
C MET A 1 -12.46 0.42 -29.58
N SER A 2 -11.44 1.29 -29.63
CA SER A 2 -10.10 0.85 -30.03
C SER A 2 -9.42 0.10 -28.88
N THR A 3 -8.50 -0.82 -29.21
CA THR A 3 -7.70 -1.57 -28.23
C THR A 3 -6.87 -0.65 -27.33
N ALA A 4 -6.43 0.51 -27.83
CA ALA A 4 -5.71 1.51 -27.06
C ALA A 4 -6.57 2.12 -25.94
N THR A 5 -7.85 2.42 -26.20
CA THR A 5 -8.76 2.96 -25.18
C THR A 5 -9.04 1.93 -24.08
N ILE A 6 -9.18 0.64 -24.42
CA ILE A 6 -9.40 -0.42 -23.42
C ILE A 6 -8.17 -0.62 -22.53
N GLN A 7 -6.97 -0.57 -23.12
CA GLN A 7 -5.72 -0.65 -22.36
C GLN A 7 -5.59 0.56 -21.41
N GLU A 8 -5.84 1.77 -21.90
CA GLU A 8 -5.78 3.00 -21.09
C GLU A 8 -6.79 3.02 -19.94
N TYR A 9 -8.00 2.46 -20.15
CA TYR A 9 -8.97 2.25 -19.07
C TYR A 9 -8.53 1.16 -18.09
N ARG A 10 -7.95 0.05 -18.55
CA ARG A 10 -7.41 -1.00 -17.68
C ARG A 10 -6.25 -0.49 -16.82
N ASP A 11 -5.35 0.27 -17.42
CA ASP A 11 -4.22 0.88 -16.73
C ASP A 11 -4.73 1.88 -15.69
N ARG A 12 -5.77 2.68 -16.00
CA ARG A 12 -6.46 3.52 -15.00
C ARG A 12 -7.17 2.73 -13.89
N LEU A 13 -7.39 1.44 -14.07
CA LEU A 13 -8.05 0.58 -13.09
C LEU A 13 -7.07 -0.25 -12.25
N ASP A 14 -5.77 -0.21 -12.57
CA ASP A 14 -4.72 -0.89 -11.83
C ASP A 14 -4.24 -0.03 -10.64
N PRO A 15 -4.30 -0.55 -9.39
CA PRO A 15 -3.76 0.15 -8.22
C PRO A 15 -2.29 0.55 -8.33
N VAL A 16 -1.47 -0.21 -9.06
CA VAL A 16 -0.04 0.07 -9.23
C VAL A 16 0.18 1.43 -9.91
N ASN A 17 -0.71 1.81 -10.84
CA ASN A 17 -0.60 3.08 -11.56
C ASN A 17 -0.95 4.31 -10.71
N TYR A 18 -1.43 4.11 -9.48
CA TYR A 18 -1.63 5.18 -8.49
C TYR A 18 -0.46 5.30 -7.52
N LEU A 19 0.54 4.43 -7.60
CA LEU A 19 1.75 4.54 -6.81
C LEU A 19 2.61 5.70 -7.37
N PRO A 20 3.05 6.66 -6.54
CA PRO A 20 4.00 7.67 -6.99
C PRO A 20 5.30 7.01 -7.45
N ASN A 21 6.03 7.70 -8.32
CA ASN A 21 7.35 7.24 -8.72
C ASN A 21 8.24 7.11 -7.47
N ARG A 22 9.25 6.23 -7.54
CA ARG A 22 10.11 5.95 -6.39
C ARG A 22 10.77 7.21 -5.81
N GLU A 23 11.23 8.12 -6.67
CA GLU A 23 11.87 9.37 -6.25
C GLU A 23 10.89 10.26 -5.50
N ASP A 24 9.72 10.54 -6.09
CA ASP A 24 8.66 11.33 -5.45
C ASP A 24 8.21 10.75 -4.09
N ALA A 25 8.15 9.41 -3.99
CA ALA A 25 7.80 8.74 -2.74
C ALA A 25 8.88 8.92 -1.66
N VAL A 26 10.15 8.78 -2.04
CA VAL A 26 11.29 8.95 -1.13
C VAL A 26 11.41 10.41 -0.68
N ASP A 27 11.20 11.37 -1.58
CA ASP A 27 11.16 12.79 -1.26
C ASP A 27 10.00 13.14 -0.30
N ALA A 28 8.88 12.41 -0.41
CA ALA A 28 7.76 12.47 0.54
C ALA A 28 8.01 11.73 1.87
N GLY A 29 9.19 11.12 2.05
CA GLY A 29 9.60 10.45 3.29
C GLY A 29 9.29 8.96 3.36
N VAL A 30 8.78 8.34 2.29
CA VAL A 30 8.51 6.89 2.23
C VAL A 30 9.82 6.12 2.12
N SER A 31 10.00 5.09 2.95
CA SER A 31 11.18 4.23 2.86
C SER A 31 11.29 3.54 1.48
N PRO A 32 12.49 3.45 0.87
CA PRO A 32 12.67 2.68 -0.38
C PRO A 32 12.25 1.21 -0.26
N ALA A 33 12.41 0.60 0.92
CA ALA A 33 11.94 -0.75 1.20
C ALA A 33 10.41 -0.81 1.19
N ALA A 34 9.77 0.16 1.84
CA ALA A 34 8.31 0.29 1.86
C ALA A 34 7.73 0.46 0.46
N TRP A 35 8.35 1.30 -0.39
CA TRP A 35 7.88 1.49 -1.77
C TRP A 35 7.97 0.18 -2.59
N ARG A 36 9.11 -0.54 -2.49
CA ARG A 36 9.28 -1.84 -3.19
C ARG A 36 8.23 -2.86 -2.74
N PHE A 37 8.02 -2.95 -1.43
CA PHE A 37 7.03 -3.86 -0.86
C PHE A 37 5.60 -3.48 -1.26
N ALA A 38 5.23 -2.21 -1.16
CA ALA A 38 3.92 -1.71 -1.57
C ALA A 38 3.64 -2.03 -3.04
N ARG A 39 4.60 -1.78 -3.94
CA ARG A 39 4.49 -2.15 -5.35
C ARG A 39 4.24 -3.63 -5.53
N ALA A 40 5.04 -4.49 -4.90
CA ALA A 40 4.89 -5.94 -5.00
C ALA A 40 3.51 -6.43 -4.52
N VAL A 41 2.95 -5.83 -3.46
CA VAL A 41 1.59 -6.12 -3.00
C VAL A 41 0.56 -5.68 -4.04
N LEU A 42 0.70 -4.49 -4.60
CA LEU A 42 -0.21 -3.96 -5.61
C LEU A 42 -0.19 -4.77 -6.91
N ASP A 43 0.96 -5.34 -7.29
CA ASP A 43 1.08 -6.21 -8.47
C ASP A 43 0.26 -7.51 -8.35
N VAL A 44 -0.07 -7.94 -7.12
CA VAL A 44 -0.77 -9.22 -6.86
C VAL A 44 -2.14 -9.05 -6.19
N ILE A 45 -2.53 -7.82 -5.81
CA ILE A 45 -3.78 -7.55 -5.13
C ILE A 45 -4.96 -7.61 -6.10
N ASP A 46 -6.03 -8.28 -5.70
CA ASP A 46 -7.30 -8.14 -6.40
C ASP A 46 -8.05 -6.94 -5.80
N ALA A 47 -7.97 -5.81 -6.50
CA ALA A 47 -8.64 -4.58 -6.08
C ALA A 47 -10.16 -4.60 -6.26
N GLY A 48 -10.70 -5.53 -7.06
CA GLY A 48 -12.12 -5.65 -7.38
C GLY A 48 -12.81 -4.30 -7.65
N GLN A 49 -13.77 -3.96 -6.79
CA GLN A 49 -14.59 -2.74 -6.86
C GLN A 49 -14.07 -1.56 -6.01
N TYR A 50 -12.94 -1.72 -5.32
CA TYR A 50 -12.45 -0.71 -4.39
C TYR A 50 -11.78 0.48 -5.09
N ARG A 51 -11.63 1.59 -4.35
CA ARG A 51 -10.99 2.80 -4.89
C ARG A 51 -9.47 2.59 -4.93
N ARG A 52 -8.89 2.56 -6.14
CA ARG A 52 -7.50 2.16 -6.40
C ARG A 52 -6.49 3.03 -5.67
N ALA A 53 -6.65 4.35 -5.72
CA ALA A 53 -5.83 5.30 -4.97
C ALA A 53 -5.82 5.03 -3.46
N ALA A 54 -6.96 4.63 -2.89
CA ALA A 54 -7.04 4.30 -1.47
C ALA A 54 -6.30 2.99 -1.17
N ILE A 55 -6.39 1.98 -2.05
CA ILE A 55 -5.60 0.74 -1.91
C ILE A 55 -4.11 1.02 -2.01
N ALA A 56 -3.69 1.84 -2.99
CA ALA A 56 -2.28 2.20 -3.17
C ALA A 56 -1.73 2.96 -1.95
N ALA A 57 -2.49 3.93 -1.44
CA ALA A 57 -2.16 4.63 -0.20
C ALA A 57 -2.09 3.68 1.00
N SER A 58 -3.04 2.74 1.14
CA SER A 58 -3.00 1.71 2.18
C SER A 58 -1.78 0.80 2.07
N ALA A 59 -1.38 0.42 0.85
CA ALA A 59 -0.21 -0.41 0.61
C ALA A 59 1.06 0.31 1.06
N VAL A 60 1.22 1.58 0.67
CA VAL A 60 2.38 2.38 1.10
C VAL A 60 2.37 2.60 2.61
N TYR A 61 1.22 2.93 3.20
CA TYR A 61 1.14 3.17 4.64
C TYR A 61 1.51 1.93 5.47
N VAL A 62 0.94 0.77 5.14
CA VAL A 62 1.27 -0.50 5.82
C VAL A 62 2.74 -0.86 5.60
N ALA A 63 3.27 -0.64 4.39
CA ALA A 63 4.66 -0.91 4.08
C ALA A 63 5.62 0.00 4.84
N ASP A 64 5.30 1.28 5.00
CA ASP A 64 6.14 2.26 5.69
C ASP A 64 6.24 1.97 7.18
N VAL A 65 5.10 1.67 7.83
CA VAL A 65 5.09 1.24 9.23
C VAL A 65 5.86 -0.07 9.42
N ALA A 66 5.73 -1.03 8.50
CA ALA A 66 6.46 -2.28 8.60
C ALA A 66 7.97 -2.13 8.32
N ALA A 67 8.37 -1.20 7.46
CA ALA A 67 9.78 -0.95 7.15
C ALA A 67 10.49 -0.15 8.25
N THR A 68 9.79 0.76 8.92
CA THR A 68 10.39 1.72 9.85
C THR A 68 10.09 1.44 11.32
N GLY A 69 9.05 0.66 11.61
CA GLY A 69 8.54 0.45 12.98
C GLY A 69 7.82 1.66 13.57
N GLU A 70 7.66 2.74 12.80
CA GLU A 70 7.16 4.03 13.26
C GLU A 70 6.09 4.58 12.30
N ASP A 71 5.18 5.40 12.81
CA ASP A 71 4.21 6.16 12.00
C ASP A 71 4.87 7.47 11.52
N ARG A 72 5.95 7.37 10.73
CA ARG A 72 6.77 8.53 10.31
C ARG A 72 6.04 9.40 9.31
N VAL A 73 5.41 8.77 8.31
CA VAL A 73 4.53 9.45 7.37
C VAL A 73 3.11 9.32 7.87
N SER A 74 2.54 10.44 8.34
CA SER A 74 1.19 10.42 8.88
C SER A 74 0.19 9.89 7.85
N GLN A 75 -0.80 9.14 8.34
CA GLN A 75 -1.88 8.61 7.51
C GLN A 75 -2.54 9.72 6.65
N THR A 76 -2.69 10.92 7.21
CA THR A 76 -3.29 12.08 6.54
C THR A 76 -2.42 12.61 5.42
N SER A 77 -1.12 12.79 5.65
CA SER A 77 -0.18 13.25 4.61
C SER A 77 -0.12 12.27 3.44
N LEU A 78 -0.15 10.96 3.74
CA LEU A 78 -0.22 9.90 2.72
C LEU A 78 -1.56 9.92 1.97
N ALA A 79 -2.68 10.14 2.66
CA ALA A 79 -3.98 10.25 2.00
C ALA A 79 -4.04 11.44 1.03
N GLU A 80 -3.48 12.59 1.42
CA GLU A 80 -3.37 13.79 0.59
C GLU A 80 -2.51 13.56 -0.67
N LEU A 81 -1.34 12.94 -0.51
CA LEU A 81 -0.44 12.59 -1.62
C LEU A 81 -1.15 11.74 -2.69
N PHE A 82 -2.03 10.84 -2.27
CA PHE A 82 -2.78 9.95 -3.15
C PHE A 82 -4.17 10.49 -3.55
N GLY A 83 -4.56 11.69 -3.08
CA GLY A 83 -5.86 12.28 -3.38
C GLY A 83 -7.05 11.48 -2.83
N CYS A 84 -6.89 10.86 -1.66
CA CYS A 84 -7.92 10.06 -1.01
C CYS A 84 -8.16 10.53 0.45
N SER A 85 -9.05 9.85 1.17
CA SER A 85 -9.35 10.17 2.57
C SER A 85 -8.69 9.17 3.51
N ASP A 86 -8.37 9.61 4.72
CA ASP A 86 -7.79 8.77 5.79
C ASP A 86 -8.66 7.54 6.05
N ASN A 87 -9.98 7.70 6.06
CA ASN A 87 -10.90 6.57 6.21
C ASN A 87 -10.78 5.57 5.05
N GLY A 88 -10.52 6.04 3.82
CA GLY A 88 -10.22 5.19 2.67
C GLY A 88 -8.96 4.37 2.89
N VAL A 89 -7.87 4.99 3.36
CA VAL A 89 -6.62 4.32 3.69
C VAL A 89 -6.85 3.27 4.78
N ARG A 90 -7.56 3.60 5.85
CA ARG A 90 -7.80 2.70 6.98
C ARG A 90 -8.60 1.46 6.57
N ARG A 91 -9.60 1.63 5.70
CA ARG A 91 -10.51 0.57 5.28
C ARG A 91 -9.83 -0.58 4.54
N HIS A 92 -8.70 -0.32 3.87
CA HIS A 92 -8.04 -1.30 3.00
C HIS A 92 -6.73 -1.86 3.55
N MET A 93 -6.23 -1.37 4.70
CA MET A 93 -5.00 -1.89 5.33
C MET A 93 -5.06 -3.41 5.57
N GLN A 94 -6.19 -3.91 6.06
CA GLN A 94 -6.35 -5.34 6.32
C GLN A 94 -6.23 -6.17 5.04
N LEU A 95 -6.89 -5.73 3.95
CA LEU A 95 -6.86 -6.42 2.67
C LEU A 95 -5.45 -6.47 2.09
N VAL A 96 -4.73 -5.33 2.15
CA VAL A 96 -3.33 -5.23 1.72
C VAL A 96 -2.46 -6.23 2.49
N ALA A 97 -2.55 -6.23 3.82
CA ALA A 97 -1.73 -7.10 4.66
C ALA A 97 -2.08 -8.59 4.49
N GLN A 98 -3.36 -8.93 4.33
CA GLN A 98 -3.80 -10.30 4.01
C GLN A 98 -3.29 -10.74 2.63
N THR A 99 -3.30 -9.85 1.64
CA THR A 99 -2.75 -10.14 0.32
C THR A 99 -1.25 -10.40 0.41
N ALA A 100 -0.52 -9.54 1.11
CA ALA A 100 0.93 -9.70 1.30
C ALA A 100 1.27 -11.05 1.93
N THR A 101 0.61 -11.40 3.05
CA THR A 101 0.87 -12.66 3.77
C THR A 101 0.43 -13.92 3.03
N SER A 102 -0.51 -13.82 2.09
CA SER A 102 -1.01 -14.98 1.34
C SER A 102 -0.35 -15.19 -0.01
N LYS A 103 0.16 -14.12 -0.64
CA LYS A 103 0.66 -14.17 -2.02
C LYS A 103 2.14 -13.85 -2.18
N LEU A 104 2.80 -13.29 -1.16
CA LEU A 104 4.20 -12.88 -1.23
C LEU A 104 5.05 -13.58 -0.17
N ASP A 105 6.32 -13.75 -0.49
CA ASP A 105 7.35 -14.01 0.51
C ASP A 105 7.84 -12.67 1.08
N VAL A 106 7.30 -12.28 2.23
CA VAL A 106 7.56 -10.98 2.88
C VAL A 106 9.01 -10.84 3.32
N SER A 107 9.72 -11.95 3.58
CA SER A 107 11.08 -11.94 4.12
C SER A 107 12.12 -11.30 3.18
N GLY A 108 11.81 -11.20 1.88
CA GLY A 108 12.71 -10.61 0.87
C GLY A 108 12.65 -9.08 0.74
N PHE A 109 11.86 -8.38 1.57
CA PHE A 109 11.54 -6.96 1.34
C PHE A 109 12.08 -5.97 2.37
N ASP A 110 12.87 -6.40 3.35
CA ASP A 110 13.35 -5.55 4.46
C ASP A 110 12.20 -4.86 5.23
N VAL A 111 11.12 -5.59 5.50
CA VAL A 111 9.95 -5.14 6.27
C VAL A 111 9.68 -6.12 7.42
N ASP A 112 9.14 -5.63 8.52
CA ASP A 112 8.78 -6.45 9.67
C ASP A 112 7.49 -7.25 9.40
N GLU A 113 7.64 -8.56 9.21
CA GLU A 113 6.52 -9.48 8.96
C GLU A 113 5.53 -9.52 10.14
N SER A 114 5.98 -9.31 11.38
CA SER A 114 5.10 -9.32 12.55
C SER A 114 4.08 -8.18 12.51
N VAL A 115 4.48 -7.01 12.03
CA VAL A 115 3.62 -5.85 11.78
C VAL A 115 2.58 -6.20 10.70
N ILE A 116 3.02 -6.77 9.58
CA ILE A 116 2.12 -7.15 8.48
C ILE A 116 1.09 -8.18 8.97
N ARG A 117 1.51 -9.22 9.70
CA ARG A 117 0.60 -10.23 10.27
C ARG A 117 -0.38 -9.62 11.27
N HIS A 118 0.06 -8.66 12.09
CA HIS A 118 -0.82 -7.95 13.01
C HIS A 118 -1.88 -7.13 12.26
N VAL A 119 -1.49 -6.39 11.23
CA VAL A 119 -2.43 -5.62 10.39
C VAL A 119 -3.39 -6.55 9.64
N ALA A 120 -2.93 -7.70 9.13
CA ALA A 120 -3.78 -8.68 8.46
C ALA A 120 -4.88 -9.23 9.40
N ARG A 121 -4.55 -9.38 10.69
CA ARG A 121 -5.47 -9.86 11.73
C ARG A 121 -6.43 -8.78 12.23
N THR A 122 -5.93 -7.57 12.47
CA THR A 122 -6.68 -6.52 13.20
C THR A 122 -7.18 -5.38 12.34
N GLY A 123 -6.62 -5.20 11.14
CA GLY A 123 -6.83 -4.04 10.28
C GLY A 123 -6.27 -2.74 10.86
N ARG A 124 -5.37 -2.80 11.83
CA ARG A 124 -4.81 -1.64 12.54
C ARG A 124 -3.29 -1.75 12.62
N VAL A 125 -2.62 -0.60 12.47
CA VAL A 125 -1.17 -0.44 12.69
C VAL A 125 -0.82 -0.06 14.14
N THR A 126 -1.81 0.30 14.95
CA THR A 126 -1.64 0.62 16.36
C THR A 126 -1.68 -0.62 17.25
N GLY A 127 -1.09 -0.53 18.45
CA GLY A 127 -1.03 -1.64 19.41
C GLY A 127 -0.03 -2.74 19.04
N LEU A 128 1.03 -2.37 18.32
CA LEU A 128 2.20 -3.22 18.12
C LEU A 128 2.90 -3.37 19.48
N SER A 129 2.83 -4.56 20.06
CA SER A 129 3.72 -4.94 21.16
C SER A 129 5.07 -5.25 20.54
N LEU A 130 5.87 -4.20 20.31
CA LEU A 130 7.30 -4.32 19.98
C LEU A 130 8.07 -4.71 21.25
#